data_AF-A0A838F552-F1
#
_entry.id   AF-A0A838F552-F1
#
_cell.length_a   1.000
_cell.length_b   1.000
_cell.length_c   1.000
_cell.angle_alpha   90.00
_cell.angle_beta   90.00
_cell.angle_gamma   90.00
#
_symmetry.space_group_name_H-M   'P 1'
#
loop_
_entity.id
_entity.type
_entity.pdbx_description
1 polymer ?
#
loop_
_entity_poly.entity_id
_entity_poly.type
_entity_poly.pdbx_seq_one_letter_code
_entity_poly.pdbx_strand_id
1 'polypeptide(L)'
;MKIILIALALFSFSAVAQITPDKLAGEWATNCIKSQMLETQGYVIELYTFQKPNEFQFRQTWYKDANCKKNVFKNIVQKGTFTLGKENTNNGFNPAGTLEVEFVNKDVTDKGLVWMDKENNQLRISRGMG
;
A
#
# COMPACT_ATOMS: atom_id res chain seq x y z
N MET A 1 53.60 -7.24 30.65
CA MET A 1 52.19 -6.78 30.69
C MET A 1 51.58 -7.03 29.32
N LYS A 2 50.54 -7.88 29.22
CA LYS A 2 49.81 -8.11 27.96
C LYS A 2 48.61 -7.18 27.93
N ILE A 3 48.57 -6.26 26.97
CA ILE A 3 47.43 -5.39 26.71
C ILE A 3 46.49 -6.15 25.78
N ILE A 4 45.30 -6.48 26.26
CA ILE A 4 44.23 -7.07 25.43
C ILE A 4 43.45 -5.90 24.84
N LEU A 5 43.58 -5.67 23.53
CA LEU A 5 42.69 -4.80 22.79
C LEU A 5 41.35 -5.52 22.59
N ILE A 6 40.30 -5.01 23.22
CA ILE A 6 38.92 -5.42 22.93
C ILE A 6 38.44 -4.54 21.77
N ALA A 7 38.44 -5.11 20.57
CA ALA A 7 37.82 -4.49 19.41
C ALA A 7 36.29 -4.56 19.58
N LEU A 8 35.68 -3.45 20.00
CA LEU A 8 34.23 -3.29 20.03
C LEU A 8 33.74 -3.17 18.57
N ALA A 9 33.32 -4.29 17.97
CA ALA A 9 32.64 -4.28 16.69
C ALA A 9 31.24 -3.66 16.90
N LEU A 10 31.12 -2.37 16.61
CA LEU A 10 29.84 -1.66 16.53
C LEU A 10 29.09 -2.20 15.31
N PHE A 11 28.27 -3.22 15.52
CA PHE A 11 27.26 -3.64 14.56
C PHE A 11 26.16 -2.58 14.54
N SER A 12 26.28 -1.61 13.63
CA SER A 12 25.20 -0.68 13.30
C SER A 12 24.13 -1.45 12.52
N PHE A 13 23.17 -2.04 13.24
CA PHE A 13 21.92 -2.50 12.64
C PHE A 13 21.13 -1.26 12.20
N SER A 14 21.14 -0.97 10.91
CA SER A 14 20.18 -0.06 10.31
C SER A 14 18.81 -0.70 10.44
N ALA A 15 18.09 -0.39 11.52
CA ALA A 15 16.70 -0.81 11.69
C ALA A 15 15.89 -0.18 10.56
N VAL A 16 15.57 -0.96 9.54
CA VAL A 16 14.63 -0.55 8.50
C VAL A 16 13.30 -0.32 9.22
N ALA A 17 12.87 0.92 9.30
CA ALA A 17 11.72 1.30 10.11
C ALA A 17 10.45 0.66 9.53
N GLN A 18 10.01 -0.45 10.12
CA GLN A 18 8.85 -1.22 9.67
C GLN A 18 7.60 -0.31 9.53
N ILE A 19 6.84 -0.51 8.45
CA ILE A 19 5.57 0.18 8.22
C ILE A 19 4.59 -0.24 9.32
N THR A 20 3.91 0.72 9.92
CA THR A 20 2.87 0.50 10.94
C THR A 20 1.55 1.08 10.45
N PRO A 21 0.39 0.64 10.96
CA PRO A 21 -0.90 1.21 10.59
C PRO A 21 -0.95 2.74 10.78
N ASP A 22 -0.36 3.23 11.86
CA ASP A 22 -0.22 4.67 12.14
C ASP A 22 0.55 5.44 11.07
N LYS A 23 1.55 4.80 10.44
CA LYS A 23 2.34 5.42 9.37
C LYS A 23 1.60 5.45 8.03
N LEU A 24 0.64 4.55 7.81
CA LEU A 24 -0.20 4.51 6.60
C LEU A 24 -1.37 5.49 6.66
N ALA A 25 -1.76 5.93 7.87
CA ALA A 25 -2.91 6.80 8.08
C ALA A 25 -2.87 8.05 7.18
N GLY A 26 -3.97 8.33 6.50
CA GLY A 26 -4.08 9.41 5.53
C GLY A 26 -4.79 9.00 4.25
N GLU A 27 -4.73 9.88 3.26
CA GLU A 27 -5.35 9.71 1.94
C GLU A 27 -4.29 9.58 0.85
N TRP A 28 -4.44 8.55 0.03
CA TRP A 28 -3.50 8.18 -1.02
C TRP A 28 -4.25 7.95 -2.32
N ALA A 29 -4.04 8.83 -3.29
CA ALA A 29 -4.70 8.76 -4.58
C ALA A 29 -3.71 8.37 -5.69
N THR A 30 -4.15 7.54 -6.63
CA THR A 30 -3.44 7.36 -7.88
C THR A 30 -3.62 8.59 -8.76
N ASN A 31 -2.70 8.79 -9.70
CA ASN A 31 -3.00 9.60 -10.87
C ASN A 31 -4.11 8.93 -11.70
N CYS A 32 -4.65 9.66 -12.68
CA CYS A 32 -5.55 9.08 -13.67
C CYS A 32 -4.81 8.01 -14.47
N ILE A 33 -5.21 6.75 -14.32
CA ILE A 33 -4.59 5.61 -15.00
C ILE A 33 -5.59 4.91 -15.90
N LYS A 34 -5.12 4.38 -17.03
CA LYS A 34 -5.93 3.50 -17.88
C LYS A 34 -6.00 2.12 -17.22
N SER A 35 -7.20 1.58 -17.04
CA SER A 35 -7.41 0.30 -16.36
C SER A 35 -8.52 -0.51 -17.03
N GLN A 36 -8.52 -1.82 -16.75
CA GLN A 36 -9.51 -2.77 -17.22
C GLN A 36 -9.76 -3.84 -16.15
N MET A 37 -11.03 -4.06 -15.85
CA MET A 37 -11.59 -5.17 -15.07
C MET A 37 -12.58 -5.93 -15.96
N LEU A 38 -13.00 -7.13 -15.55
CA LEU A 38 -13.91 -8.03 -16.30
C LEU A 38 -15.00 -7.30 -17.12
N GLU A 39 -15.74 -6.39 -16.47
CA GLU A 39 -16.87 -5.67 -17.09
C GLU A 39 -16.69 -4.15 -17.08
N THR A 40 -15.47 -3.65 -16.89
CA THR A 40 -15.24 -2.20 -16.76
C THR A 40 -13.89 -1.82 -17.36
N GLN A 41 -13.92 -0.96 -18.37
CA GLN A 41 -12.72 -0.41 -19.00
C GLN A 41 -12.83 1.10 -19.09
N GLY A 42 -11.72 1.79 -18.87
CA GLY A 42 -11.66 3.24 -18.99
C GLY A 42 -10.46 3.80 -18.26
N TYR A 43 -10.63 4.98 -17.70
CA TYR A 43 -9.64 5.64 -16.86
C TYR A 43 -10.16 5.67 -15.42
N VAL A 44 -9.27 5.49 -14.45
CA VAL A 44 -9.65 5.37 -13.04
C VAL A 44 -8.73 6.21 -12.19
N ILE A 45 -9.32 6.83 -11.16
CA ILE A 45 -8.59 7.31 -9.98
C ILE A 45 -8.99 6.40 -8.83
N GLU A 46 -7.99 5.81 -8.19
CA GLU A 46 -8.16 5.04 -6.97
C GLU A 46 -7.77 5.92 -5.78
N LEU A 47 -8.59 5.92 -4.74
CA LEU A 47 -8.32 6.60 -3.48
C LEU A 47 -8.38 5.58 -2.35
N TYR A 48 -7.29 5.47 -1.62
CA TYR A 48 -7.19 4.75 -0.36
C TYR A 48 -7.17 5.74 0.78
N THR A 49 -8.09 5.56 1.73
CA THR A 49 -8.10 6.30 3.00
C THR A 49 -7.85 5.31 4.11
N PHE A 50 -6.73 5.44 4.83
CA PHE A 50 -6.42 4.64 6.02
C PHE A 50 -6.71 5.45 7.27
N GLN A 51 -7.50 4.88 8.17
CA GLN A 51 -7.92 5.47 9.44
C GLN A 51 -7.46 4.59 10.60
N LYS A 52 -7.23 5.23 11.76
CA LYS A 52 -6.75 4.54 12.94
C LYS A 52 -7.89 3.78 13.63
N PRO A 53 -7.59 2.61 14.25
CA PRO A 53 -6.30 1.92 14.24
C PRO A 53 -6.03 1.20 12.92
N ASN A 54 -7.02 0.49 12.37
CA ASN A 54 -6.86 -0.44 11.25
C ASN A 54 -8.06 -0.38 10.28
N GLU A 55 -8.63 0.81 10.08
CA GLU A 55 -9.78 0.99 9.19
C GLU A 55 -9.32 1.48 7.82
N PHE A 56 -10.01 1.05 6.77
CA PHE A 56 -9.77 1.57 5.44
C PHE A 56 -11.08 1.87 4.69
N GLN A 57 -10.98 2.83 3.78
CA GLN A 57 -11.93 3.04 2.70
C GLN A 57 -11.16 3.05 1.39
N PHE A 58 -11.63 2.25 0.44
CA PHE A 58 -11.16 2.25 -0.93
C PHE A 58 -12.25 2.79 -1.85
N ARG A 59 -11.92 3.74 -2.71
CA ARG A 59 -12.83 4.29 -3.72
C ARG A 59 -12.18 4.24 -5.10
N GLN A 60 -12.89 3.69 -6.07
CA GLN A 60 -12.56 3.83 -7.49
C GLN A 60 -13.59 4.72 -8.16
N THR A 61 -13.12 5.76 -8.84
CA THR A 61 -13.97 6.58 -9.71
C THR A 61 -13.51 6.37 -11.15
N TRP A 62 -14.41 5.85 -11.98
CA TRP A 62 -14.16 5.52 -13.37
C TRP A 62 -14.69 6.59 -14.30
N TYR A 63 -13.88 6.96 -15.28
CA TYR A 63 -14.08 8.02 -16.24
C TYR A 63 -13.91 7.47 -17.67
N LYS A 64 -14.72 7.97 -18.60
CA LYS A 64 -14.49 7.76 -20.04
C LYS A 64 -13.38 8.66 -20.58
N ASP A 65 -13.10 9.76 -19.90
CA ASP A 65 -12.10 10.77 -20.25
C ASP A 65 -10.69 10.39 -19.76
N ALA A 66 -9.70 10.54 -20.62
CA ALA A 66 -8.30 10.23 -20.34
C ALA A 66 -7.66 11.13 -19.27
N ASN A 67 -8.29 12.28 -18.98
CA ASN A 67 -7.81 13.21 -17.95
C ASN A 67 -8.54 13.06 -16.61
N CYS A 68 -9.53 12.16 -16.52
CA CYS A 68 -10.36 11.97 -15.32
C CYS A 68 -11.01 13.26 -14.79
N LYS A 69 -11.40 14.20 -15.67
CA LYS A 69 -12.04 15.47 -15.26
C LYS A 69 -13.56 15.46 -15.40
N LYS A 70 -14.09 14.67 -16.32
CA LYS A 70 -15.53 14.62 -16.68
C LYS A 70 -15.94 13.20 -17.07
N ASN A 71 -17.25 12.98 -17.26
CA ASN A 71 -17.82 11.72 -17.75
C ASN A 71 -17.54 10.53 -16.82
N VAL A 72 -17.75 10.74 -15.51
CA VAL A 72 -17.81 9.66 -14.53
C VAL A 72 -18.93 8.71 -14.92
N PHE A 73 -18.63 7.42 -14.99
CA PHE A 73 -19.62 6.40 -15.36
C PHE A 73 -19.75 5.25 -14.35
N LYS A 74 -18.80 5.12 -13.41
CA LYS A 74 -18.89 4.14 -12.32
C LYS A 74 -18.14 4.63 -11.10
N ASN A 75 -18.71 4.40 -9.92
CA ASN A 75 -18.07 4.60 -8.63
C ASN A 75 -18.19 3.31 -7.83
N ILE A 76 -17.07 2.85 -7.28
CA ILE A 76 -17.01 1.69 -6.39
C ILE A 76 -16.45 2.17 -5.06
N VAL A 77 -17.11 1.83 -3.96
CA VAL A 77 -16.63 2.13 -2.61
C VAL A 77 -16.64 0.86 -1.79
N GLN A 78 -15.51 0.55 -1.17
CA GLN A 78 -15.34 -0.54 -0.23
C GLN A 78 -14.84 0.03 1.09
N LYS A 79 -15.35 -0.51 2.20
CA LYS A 79 -14.93 -0.13 3.55
C LYS A 79 -14.72 -1.38 4.37
N GLY A 80 -13.80 -1.31 5.31
CA GLY A 80 -13.54 -2.42 6.20
C GLY A 80 -12.30 -2.19 7.04
N THR A 81 -11.65 -3.29 7.41
CA THR A 81 -10.42 -3.28 8.18
C THR A 81 -9.25 -3.82 7.39
N PHE A 82 -8.04 -3.45 7.77
CA PHE A 82 -6.83 -4.00 7.18
C PHE A 82 -5.88 -4.53 8.24
N THR A 83 -5.08 -5.53 7.88
CA THR A 83 -4.02 -6.07 8.74
C THR A 83 -2.72 -6.10 7.94
N LEU A 84 -1.64 -5.60 8.55
CA LEU A 84 -0.28 -5.71 8.00
C LEU A 84 0.34 -7.03 8.45
N GLY A 85 0.83 -7.79 7.48
CA GLY A 85 1.48 -9.08 7.69
C GLY A 85 3.00 -8.98 7.74
N LYS A 86 3.65 -10.09 7.43
CA LYS A 86 5.11 -10.20 7.35
C LYS A 86 5.66 -9.42 6.14
N GLU A 87 6.96 -9.12 6.21
CA GLU A 87 7.67 -8.58 5.05
C GLU A 87 7.74 -9.63 3.94
N ASN A 88 7.40 -9.22 2.72
CA ASN A 88 7.58 -10.00 1.51
C ASN A 88 9.05 -9.85 1.09
N THR A 89 9.86 -10.88 1.33
CA THR A 89 11.30 -10.82 1.11
C THR A 89 11.62 -10.52 -0.36
N ASN A 90 12.34 -9.41 -0.58
CA ASN A 90 12.72 -8.81 -1.86
C ASN A 90 13.04 -9.86 -2.94
N ASN A 91 12.16 -9.97 -3.93
CA ASN A 91 12.27 -10.88 -5.07
C ASN A 91 12.74 -10.15 -6.35
N GLY A 92 13.35 -8.97 -6.22
CA GLY A 92 13.78 -8.11 -7.33
C GLY A 92 12.65 -7.28 -7.97
N PHE A 93 11.39 -7.59 -7.67
CA PHE A 93 10.22 -6.84 -8.13
C PHE A 93 9.66 -5.93 -7.04
N ASN A 94 9.59 -6.44 -5.80
CA ASN A 94 9.12 -5.71 -4.64
C ASN A 94 10.29 -5.03 -3.93
N PRO A 95 10.26 -3.70 -3.71
CA PRO A 95 11.27 -3.02 -2.90
C PRO A 95 11.34 -3.60 -1.48
N ALA A 96 12.50 -3.48 -0.82
CA ALA A 96 12.64 -3.84 0.60
C ALA A 96 11.64 -3.05 1.47
N GLY A 97 11.14 -3.69 2.53
CA GLY A 97 10.08 -3.14 3.39
C GLY A 97 8.66 -3.30 2.85
N THR A 98 8.46 -4.02 1.73
CA THR A 98 7.12 -4.38 1.25
C THR A 98 6.49 -5.38 2.20
N LEU A 99 5.31 -5.08 2.74
CA LEU A 99 4.57 -5.97 3.64
C LEU A 99 3.41 -6.66 2.92
N GLU A 100 3.06 -7.86 3.35
CA GLU A 100 1.75 -8.44 3.07
C GLU A 100 0.65 -7.59 3.72
N VAL A 101 -0.50 -7.48 3.06
CA VAL A 101 -1.67 -6.80 3.62
C VAL A 101 -2.93 -7.60 3.30
N GLU A 102 -3.83 -7.70 4.27
CA GLU A 102 -5.16 -8.27 4.10
C GLU A 102 -6.20 -7.17 4.32
N PHE A 103 -7.09 -6.99 3.35
CA PHE A 103 -8.22 -6.07 3.43
C PHE A 103 -9.51 -6.86 3.60
N VAL A 104 -10.16 -6.71 4.76
CA VAL A 104 -11.38 -7.42 5.10
C VAL A 104 -12.56 -6.46 4.99
N ASN A 105 -13.48 -6.75 4.08
CA ASN A 105 -14.79 -6.09 4.01
C ASN A 105 -15.91 -7.09 4.36
N LYS A 106 -17.18 -6.68 4.28
CA LYS A 106 -18.30 -7.53 4.71
C LYS A 106 -18.39 -8.88 3.98
N ASP A 107 -17.96 -8.91 2.72
CA ASP A 107 -18.26 -10.01 1.80
C ASP A 107 -17.00 -10.70 1.27
N VAL A 108 -15.83 -10.05 1.36
CA VAL A 108 -14.58 -10.49 0.72
C VAL A 108 -13.37 -10.14 1.59
N THR A 109 -12.36 -11.01 1.56
CA THR A 109 -11.00 -10.72 2.04
C THR A 109 -10.05 -10.65 0.85
N ASP A 110 -9.54 -9.46 0.55
CA ASP A 110 -8.55 -9.26 -0.49
C ASP A 110 -7.14 -9.35 0.10
N LYS A 111 -6.28 -10.14 -0.52
CA LYS A 111 -4.86 -10.22 -0.15
C LYS A 111 -4.02 -9.37 -1.07
N GLY A 112 -2.98 -8.77 -0.53
CA GLY A 112 -2.20 -7.77 -1.24
C GLY A 112 -0.81 -7.56 -0.70
N LEU A 113 -0.16 -6.56 -1.27
CA LEU A 113 1.13 -6.05 -0.84
C LEU A 113 1.03 -4.54 -0.65
N VAL A 114 1.69 -4.03 0.38
CA VAL A 114 1.82 -2.59 0.62
C VAL A 114 3.29 -2.22 0.82
N TRP A 115 3.71 -1.17 0.13
CA TRP A 115 5.03 -0.58 0.30
C TRP A 115 4.89 0.93 0.38
N MET A 116 5.62 1.55 1.31
CA MET A 116 5.56 2.98 1.53
C MET A 116 6.98 3.55 1.58
N ASP A 117 7.20 4.59 0.78
CA ASP A 117 8.37 5.45 0.86
C ASP A 117 7.92 6.81 1.36
N LYS A 118 8.18 7.03 2.66
CA LYS A 118 7.78 8.26 3.34
C LYS A 118 8.60 9.46 2.90
N GLU A 119 9.85 9.26 2.50
CA GLU A 119 10.73 10.35 2.08
C GLU A 119 10.22 10.99 0.79
N ASN A 120 9.70 10.16 -0.11
CA ASN A 120 9.14 10.61 -1.38
C ASN A 120 7.60 10.75 -1.40
N ASN A 121 6.95 10.55 -0.25
CA ASN A 121 5.48 10.53 -0.11
C ASN A 121 4.80 9.60 -1.14
N GLN A 122 5.32 8.38 -1.27
CA GLN A 122 4.82 7.37 -2.21
C GLN A 122 4.26 6.16 -1.47
N LEU A 123 3.13 5.67 -1.99
CA LEU A 123 2.52 4.43 -1.55
C LEU A 123 2.27 3.53 -2.77
N ARG A 124 2.66 2.27 -2.66
CA ARG A 124 2.32 1.22 -3.62
C ARG A 124 1.42 0.21 -2.92
N ILE A 125 0.25 -0.02 -3.49
CA ILE A 125 -0.69 -1.03 -3.02
C ILE A 125 -0.97 -1.95 -4.20
N SER A 126 -0.83 -3.25 -3.98
CA SER A 126 -1.34 -4.29 -4.87
C SER A 126 -2.45 -5.03 -4.15
N ARG A 127 -3.56 -5.30 -4.85
CA ARG A 127 -4.69 -6.08 -4.33
C ARG A 127 -5.06 -7.16 -5.33
N GLY A 128 -4.95 -8.41 -4.89
CA GLY A 128 -5.60 -9.53 -5.56
C GLY A 128 -7.04 -9.60 -5.05
N MET A 129 -8.00 -9.36 -5.95
CA MET A 129 -9.40 -9.55 -5.62
C MET A 129 -9.65 -11.05 -5.44
N GLY A 130 -10.12 -11.44 -4.26
CA GLY A 130 -10.47 -12.82 -3.89
C GLY A 130 -11.92 -13.17 -4.19
#